data_AF-A0A2H9U065-F1
#
_entry.id   AF-A0A2H9U065-F1
#
_cell.length_a   1.000
_cell.length_b   1.000
_cell.length_c   1.000
_cell.angle_alpha   90.00
_cell.angle_beta   90.00
_cell.angle_gamma   90.00
#
_symmetry.space_group_name_H-M   'P 1'
#
loop_
_entity.id
_entity.type
_entity.pdbx_description
1 polymer ?
#
loop_
_entity_poly.entity_id
_entity_poly.type
_entity_poly.pdbx_seq_one_letter_code
_entity_poly.pdbx_strand_id
1 'polypeptide(L)' 'MDHFSYDANGQLQAEHTSLQQLAEQYGTPLYVYSRATLERHWH' A
#
# COMPACT_ATOMS: atom_id res chain seq x y z
N MET A 1 -9.01 0.55 10.10
CA MET A 1 -9.05 0.14 8.68
C MET A 1 -7.88 0.81 8.00
N ASP A 2 -7.10 -0.01 7.32
CA ASP A 2 -5.79 0.34 6.77
C ASP A 2 -5.97 1.07 5.43
N HIS A 3 -4.98 1.85 5.00
CA HIS A 3 -5.00 2.57 3.72
C HIS A 3 -4.57 1.66 2.56
N PHE A 4 -5.16 0.47 2.47
CA PHE A 4 -4.97 -0.43 1.34
C PHE A 4 -6.32 -0.67 0.66
N SER A 5 -6.43 -0.34 -0.62
CA SER A 5 -7.70 -0.39 -1.35
C SER A 5 -7.50 -0.73 -2.81
N TYR A 6 -8.49 -1.38 -3.41
CA TYR A 6 -8.55 -1.56 -4.85
C TYR A 6 -9.05 -0.30 -5.55
N ASP A 7 -8.41 0.08 -6.65
CA ASP A 7 -8.90 1.14 -7.51
C ASP A 7 -9.98 0.64 -8.50
N ALA A 8 -10.49 1.56 -9.34
CA ALA A 8 -11.52 1.26 -10.34
C ALA A 8 -11.08 0.21 -11.38
N ASN A 9 -9.79 0.00 -11.56
CA ASN A 9 -9.21 -0.99 -12.47
C ASN A 9 -8.87 -2.31 -11.75
N GLY A 10 -9.16 -2.41 -10.45
CA GLY A 10 -8.87 -3.59 -9.64
C GLY A 10 -7.40 -3.71 -9.21
N GLN A 11 -6.60 -2.64 -9.32
CA GLN A 11 -5.22 -2.66 -8.81
C GLN A 11 -5.19 -2.35 -7.32
N LEU A 12 -4.35 -3.07 -6.58
CA LEU A 12 -4.19 -2.86 -5.15
C LEU A 12 -3.24 -1.68 -4.91
N GLN A 13 -3.78 -0.65 -4.26
CA GLN A 13 -3.09 0.57 -3.90
C GLN A 13 -2.79 0.58 -2.39
N ALA A 14 -1.60 1.04 -2.03
CA ALA A 14 -1.28 1.51 -0.68
C ALA A 14 -1.31 3.04 -0.70
N GLU A 15 -2.31 3.62 -0.04
CA GLU A 15 -2.65 5.04 -0.13
C GLU A 15 -2.89 5.46 -1.60
N HIS A 16 -1.94 6.18 -2.22
CA HIS A 16 -1.97 6.59 -3.63
C HIS A 16 -0.86 5.94 -4.47
N THR A 17 -0.30 4.82 -4.00
CA THR A 17 0.83 4.12 -4.65
C THR A 17 0.48 2.68 -5.01
N SER A 18 0.76 2.29 -6.25
CA SER A 18 0.47 0.93 -6.74
C SER A 18 1.43 -0.08 -6.14
N LEU A 19 0.90 -1.14 -5.51
CA LEU A 19 1.74 -2.22 -4.98
C LEU A 19 2.45 -2.99 -6.07
N GLN A 20 1.88 -3.08 -7.27
CA GLN A 20 2.52 -3.73 -8.41
C GLN A 20 3.78 -2.97 -8.83
N GLN A 21 3.70 -1.64 -8.95
CA GLN A 21 4.86 -0.81 -9.30
C GLN A 21 5.96 -0.92 -8.24
N LEU A 22 5.59 -0.98 -6.96
CA LEU A 22 6.56 -1.20 -5.88
C LEU A 22 7.24 -2.57 -5.98
N ALA A 23 6.48 -3.63 -6.29
CA ALA A 23 7.05 -4.98 -6.46
C ALA A 23 7.99 -5.07 -7.67
N GLU A 24 7.67 -4.39 -8.77
CA GLU A 24 8.54 -4.29 -9.96
C GLU A 24 9.82 -3.51 -9.67
N GLN A 25 9.71 -2.42 -8.91
CA GLN A 25 10.85 -1.55 -8.59
C GLN A 25 11.80 -2.15 -7.54
N TYR A 26 11.26 -2.81 -6.51
CA TYR A 26 12.04 -3.26 -5.34
C TYR A 26 12.20 -4.78 -5.26
N GLY A 27 11.52 -5.55 -6.12
CA GLY A 27 11.54 -7.01 -6.11
C GLY A 27 10.67 -7.62 -5.01
N THR A 28 10.61 -8.95 -4.94
CA THR A 28 9.87 -9.69 -3.91
C THR A 28 10.76 -10.71 -3.20
N PRO A 29 10.49 -11.04 -1.91
CA PRO A 29 9.40 -10.55 -1.06
C PRO A 29 9.59 -9.08 -0.63
N LEU A 30 8.49 -8.32 -0.58
CA LEU A 30 8.47 -6.90 -0.23
C LEU A 30 7.44 -6.63 0.88
N TYR A 31 7.89 -6.01 1.97
CA TYR A 31 7.00 -5.49 3.01
C TYR A 31 6.69 -4.03 2.74
N VAL A 32 5.40 -3.67 2.72
CA VAL A 32 4.93 -2.31 2.47
C VAL A 32 4.13 -1.83 3.68
N TYR A 33 4.49 -0.67 4.21
CA TYR A 33 3.81 -0.04 5.34
C TYR A 33 3.18 1.28 4.89
N SER A 34 1.97 1.55 5.35
CA SER A 34 1.30 2.84 5.17
C SER A 34 1.55 3.71 6.40
N ARG A 35 2.08 4.92 6.18
CA ARG A 35 2.32 5.88 7.25
C ARG A 35 1.00 6.36 7.85
N ALA A 36 0.03 6.69 7.01
CA ALA A 36 -1.30 7.14 7.46
C ALA A 36 -2.01 6.08 8.30
N THR A 37 -1.79 4.80 7.98
CA THR A 37 -2.31 3.68 8.76
C THR A 37 -1.67 3.61 10.14
N LEU A 38 -0.35 3.76 10.23
CA LEU A 38 0.36 3.76 11.52
C LEU A 38 -0.06 4.94 12.39
N GLU A 39 -0.08 6.15 11.84
CA GLU A 39 -0.45 7.37 12.56
C GLU A 39 -1.89 7.31 13.10
N ARG A 40 -2.84 6.77 12.33
CA ARG A 40 -4.24 6.63 12.76
C ARG A 40 -4.44 5.71 13.96
N HIS A 41 -3.64 4.64 14.08
CA HIS A 41 -3.82 3.62 15.11
C HIS A 41 -2.90 3.84 16.33
N TRP A 42 -2.10 4.91 16.33
CA TRP A 42 -1.25 5.28 17.45
C TRP A 42 -2.07 6.11 18.46
N HIS A 43 -2.38 5.50 19.61
CA HIS A 43 -3.12 6.09 20.72
C HIS A 43 -2.28 6.01 22.01
#